data_AF-A0A6L8T3X6-F1
#
_entry.id   AF-A0A6L8T3X6-F1
#
_cell.length_a   1.000
_cell.length_b   1.000
_cell.length_c   1.000
_cell.angle_alpha   90.00
_cell.angle_beta   90.00
_cell.angle_gamma   90.00
#
_symmetry.space_group_name_H-M   'P 1'
#
loop_
_entity.id
_entity.type
_entity.pdbx_description
1 polymer ?
#
loop_
_entity_poly.entity_id
_entity_poly.type
_entity_poly.pdbx_seq_one_letter_code
_entity_poly.pdbx_strand_id
1 'polypeptide(L)' 'MKDYIEERAVEIANYIIETKATVRQAAKKFGISKSTVHIEVTK' A
#
# COMPACT_ATOMS: atom_id res chain seq x y z
N MET A 1 -1.77 1.70 18.25
CA MET A 1 -0.41 1.47 17.67
C MET A 1 -0.45 0.57 16.44
N LYS A 2 -1.42 -0.37 16.34
CA LYS A 2 -1.69 -1.12 15.10
C LYS A 2 -2.57 -0.35 14.10
N ASP A 3 -3.33 0.63 14.58
CA ASP A 3 -4.32 1.38 13.79
C ASP A 3 -3.67 2.14 12.62
N TYR A 4 -2.47 2.68 12.83
CA TYR A 4 -1.65 3.33 11.80
C TYR A 4 -1.31 2.40 10.62
N ILE A 5 -1.10 1.11 10.86
CA ILE A 5 -0.74 0.15 9.80
C ILE A 5 -1.98 -0.20 8.98
N GLU A 6 -3.13 -0.37 9.63
CA GLU A 6 -4.40 -0.64 8.96
C GLU A 6 -4.86 0.54 8.12
N GLU A 7 -4.80 1.77 8.65
CA GLU A 7 -5.12 2.98 7.89
C GLU A 7 -4.25 3.09 6.63
N ARG A 8 -2.94 2.81 6.74
CA ARG A 8 -2.03 2.88 5.60
C ARG A 8 -2.31 1.78 4.56
N ALA A 9 -2.67 0.58 5.00
CA ALA A 9 -3.03 -0.52 4.10
C ALA A 9 -4.29 -0.15 3.28
N VAL A 10 -5.30 0.44 3.92
CA VAL A 10 -6.52 0.92 3.26
C VAL A 10 -6.19 2.04 2.27
N GLU A 11 -5.35 2.99 2.65
CA GLU A 11 -4.94 4.10 1.79
C GLU A 11 -4.20 3.62 0.53
N ILE A 12 -3.26 2.67 0.68
CA ILE A 12 -2.54 2.07 -0.44
C ILE A 12 -3.47 1.24 -1.33
N ALA A 13 -4.39 0.47 -0.74
CA ALA A 13 -5.36 -0.32 -1.48
C ALA A 13 -6.29 0.57 -2.31
N ASN A 14 -6.83 1.63 -1.71
CA ASN A 14 -7.66 2.62 -2.40
C ASN A 14 -6.92 3.27 -3.56
N TYR A 15 -5.67 3.70 -3.34
CA TYR A 15 -4.83 4.25 -4.41
C TYR A 15 -4.65 3.26 -5.57
N ILE A 16 -4.35 1.99 -5.27
CA ILE A 16 -4.16 0.94 -6.28
C ILE A 16 -5.43 0.73 -7.10
N ILE A 17 -6.60 0.70 -6.45
CA ILE A 17 -7.90 0.49 -7.12
C ILE A 17 -8.26 1.69 -7.99
N GLU A 18 -8.16 2.91 -7.45
CA GLU A 18 -8.55 4.15 -8.12
C GLU A 18 -7.67 4.44 -9.35
N THR A 19 -6.36 4.25 -9.21
CA THR A 19 -5.40 4.54 -10.28
C THR A 19 -5.08 3.34 -11.16
N LYS A 20 -5.59 2.14 -10.82
CA LYS A 20 -5.15 0.85 -11.39
C LYS A 20 -3.63 0.67 -11.35
N ALA A 21 -2.97 1.27 -10.35
CA ALA A 21 -1.53 1.23 -10.21
C ALA A 21 -1.05 -0.15 -9.77
N THR A 22 0.13 -0.53 -10.26
CA THR A 22 0.80 -1.74 -9.78
C THR A 22 1.37 -1.54 -8.38
N VAL A 23 1.55 -2.64 -7.64
CA VAL A 23 2.21 -2.66 -6.31
C VAL A 23 3.55 -1.91 -6.31
N ARG A 24 4.30 -1.96 -7.43
CA ARG A 24 5.58 -1.26 -7.60
C ARG A 24 5.43 0.26 -7.75
N GLN A 25 4.38 0.71 -8.41
CA GLN A 25 4.07 2.14 -8.55
C GLN A 25 3.57 2.71 -7.22
N ALA A 26 2.73 1.98 -6.49
CA ALA A 26 2.34 2.33 -5.14
C ALA A 26 3.56 2.44 -4.22
N ALA A 27 4.45 1.45 -4.21
CA ALA A 27 5.69 1.48 -3.42
C ALA A 27 6.53 2.75 -3.68
N LYS A 28 6.70 3.14 -4.95
CA LYS A 28 7.39 4.39 -5.30
C LYS A 28 6.66 5.65 -4.82
N LYS A 29 5.33 5.66 -4.91
CA LYS A 29 4.48 6.80 -4.49
C LYS A 29 4.51 7.02 -2.97
N PHE A 30 4.44 5.93 -2.22
CA PHE A 30 4.40 5.93 -0.75
C PHE A 30 5.79 5.88 -0.10
N GLY A 31 6.87 5.85 -0.89
CA GLY A 31 8.25 5.89 -0.37
C GLY A 31 8.64 4.64 0.43
N ILE A 32 8.00 3.51 0.15
CA ILE A 32 8.15 2.24 0.88
C ILE A 32 8.59 1.12 -0.04
N SER A 33 9.11 0.04 0.54
CA SER A 33 9.56 -1.10 -0.26
C SER A 33 8.37 -1.85 -0.88
N LYS A 34 8.59 -2.45 -2.05
CA LYS A 34 7.60 -3.32 -2.71
C LYS A 34 7.13 -4.45 -1.78
N SER A 35 8.04 -5.04 -1.01
CA SER A 35 7.72 -6.10 -0.06
C SER A 35 6.85 -5.61 1.09
N THR A 36 7.05 -4.37 1.55
CA THR A 36 6.21 -3.75 2.58
C THR A 36 4.78 -3.58 2.07
N VAL A 37 4.60 -3.00 0.87
CA VAL A 37 3.27 -2.88 0.25
C VAL A 37 2.64 -4.26 0.05
N HIS A 38 3.41 -5.24 -0.40
CA HIS A 38 2.87 -6.56 -0.62
C HIS A 38 2.41 -7.22 0.68
N ILE A 39 3.18 -7.10 1.76
CA ILE A 39 2.77 -7.60 3.08
C ILE A 39 1.50 -6.87 3.56
N GLU A 40 1.43 -5.55 3.42
CA GLU A 40 0.28 -4.75 3.87
C GLU A 40 -1.01 -4.99 3.08
N VAL A 41 -0.93 -5.38 1.81
CA VAL A 41 -2.11 -5.61 0.96
C VAL A 41 -2.49 -7.11 0.88
N THR A 42 -1.58 -8.01 1.29
CA THR A 42 -1.80 -9.47 1.16
C THR A 42 -2.02 -10.19 2.50
N LYS A 43 -1.49 -9.66 3.61
CA LYS A 43 -1.79 -10.16 4.96
C LYS A 43 -2.90 -9.35 5.61
#